data_AF-T2JMV3-F1
#
_entry.id   AF-T2JMV3-F1
#
_cell.length_a   1.000
_cell.length_b   1.000
_cell.length_c   1.000
_cell.angle_alpha   90.00
_cell.angle_beta   90.00
_cell.angle_gamma   90.00
#
_symmetry.space_group_name_H-M   'P 1'
#
loop_
_entity.id
_entity.type
_entity.pdbx_description
1 polymer ?
#
loop_
_entity_poly.entity_id
_entity_poly.type
_entity_poly.pdbx_seq_one_letter_code
_entity_poly.pdbx_strand_id
1 'polypeptide(L)'
;MILNYQYRCYPETPQKSQLNSWLRVCQYWYNWQIGDRFRWWDRNRTNYVIPSGEFCCISCSLPPLELRDKPTFYSQKKLLPEKKKDLTIVKHSGELLDFSIVPSQTLQDVSKRVKLAFDRYIKGDINGSRSGKPRFKNRYRTLKIEAQAIKIKRIEKIGFIFLFLN
;
A
#
# COMPACT_ATOMS: atom_id res chain seq x y z
N MET A 1 14.37 -27.15 5.79
CA MET A 1 12.94 -26.96 5.40
C MET A 1 12.30 -26.02 6.40
N ILE A 2 11.88 -24.81 6.00
CA ILE A 2 11.18 -23.87 6.91
C ILE A 2 9.69 -24.23 6.89
N LEU A 3 9.16 -24.68 8.03
CA LEU A 3 7.74 -24.99 8.18
C LEU A 3 6.95 -23.70 8.42
N ASN A 4 6.04 -23.37 7.50
CA ASN A 4 5.10 -22.27 7.67
C ASN A 4 3.86 -22.79 8.39
N TYR A 5 3.62 -22.33 9.62
CA TYR A 5 2.43 -22.68 10.39
C TYR A 5 1.38 -21.59 10.32
N GLN A 6 0.12 -22.00 10.21
CA GLN A 6 -1.03 -21.10 10.32
C GLN A 6 -1.72 -21.27 11.67
N TYR A 7 -2.06 -20.13 12.27
CA TYR A 7 -2.73 -20.04 13.56
C TYR A 7 -4.01 -19.22 13.48
N ARG A 8 -4.99 -19.57 14.31
CA ARG A 8 -6.17 -18.76 14.59
C ARG A 8 -5.93 -18.02 15.88
N CYS A 9 -6.16 -16.73 15.86
CA CYS A 9 -6.17 -15.91 17.06
C CYS A 9 -7.62 -15.52 17.36
N TYR A 10 -7.98 -15.50 18.65
CA TYR A 10 -9.29 -15.06 19.11
C TYR A 10 -9.12 -13.77 19.93
N PRO A 11 -9.07 -12.59 19.27
CA PRO A 11 -8.95 -11.32 19.97
C PRO A 11 -10.23 -10.98 20.73
N GLU A 12 -10.07 -10.27 21.84
CA GLU A 12 -11.18 -9.68 22.59
C GLU A 12 -11.80 -8.51 21.81
N THR A 13 -13.01 -8.10 22.17
CA THR A 13 -13.72 -6.96 21.54
C THR A 13 -12.87 -5.68 21.45
N PRO A 14 -12.18 -5.20 22.51
CA PRO A 14 -11.32 -4.02 22.40
C PRO A 14 -10.14 -4.23 21.43
N GLN A 15 -9.55 -5.44 21.42
CA GLN A 15 -8.45 -5.78 20.51
C GLN A 15 -8.92 -5.80 19.05
N LYS A 16 -10.12 -6.32 18.78
CA LYS A 16 -10.74 -6.25 17.44
C LYS A 16 -10.93 -4.81 17.00
N SER A 17 -11.43 -3.94 17.87
CA SER A 17 -11.63 -2.52 17.57
C SER A 17 -10.30 -1.82 17.24
N GLN A 18 -9.26 -2.08 18.04
CA GLN A 18 -7.91 -1.58 17.79
C GLN A 18 -7.35 -2.05 16.44
N LEU A 19 -7.45 -3.35 16.15
CA LEU A 19 -7.00 -3.94 14.88
C LEU A 19 -7.75 -3.36 13.68
N ASN A 20 -9.05 -3.11 13.80
CA ASN A 20 -9.85 -2.47 12.75
C ASN A 20 -9.41 -1.02 12.52
N SER A 21 -9.12 -0.29 13.60
CA SER A 21 -8.58 1.08 13.52
C SER A 21 -7.23 1.09 12.82
N TRP A 22 -6.33 0.16 13.17
CA TRP A 22 -5.04 0.02 12.51
C TRP A 22 -5.18 -0.33 11.02
N LEU A 23 -6.10 -1.25 10.70
CA LEU A 23 -6.38 -1.64 9.33
C LEU A 23 -6.86 -0.43 8.51
N ARG A 24 -7.73 0.41 9.07
CA ARG A 24 -8.24 1.60 8.41
C ARG A 24 -7.13 2.59 8.05
N VAL A 25 -6.22 2.87 8.99
CA VAL A 25 -5.03 3.70 8.75
C VAL A 25 -4.15 3.09 7.65
N CYS A 26 -3.91 1.79 7.70
CA CYS A 26 -3.10 1.07 6.72
C CYS A 26 -3.72 1.07 5.32
N GLN A 27 -5.04 0.95 5.21
CA GLN A 27 -5.78 1.05 3.94
C GLN A 27 -5.61 2.42 3.31
N TYR A 28 -5.78 3.47 4.11
CA TYR A 28 -5.55 4.84 3.64
C TYR A 28 -4.11 5.02 3.20
N TRP A 29 -3.14 4.61 4.02
CA TRP A 29 -1.72 4.77 3.70
C TRP A 29 -1.30 4.02 2.44
N TYR A 30 -1.83 2.82 2.22
CA TYR A 30 -1.62 2.07 0.99
C TYR A 30 -2.16 2.83 -0.23
N ASN A 31 -3.44 3.24 -0.18
CA ASN A 31 -4.14 3.86 -1.30
C ASN A 31 -3.58 5.26 -1.62
N TRP A 32 -3.12 6.00 -0.61
CA TRP A 32 -2.45 7.27 -0.81
C TRP A 32 -1.11 7.09 -1.54
N GLN A 33 -0.26 6.16 -1.09
CA GLN A 33 1.06 5.92 -1.70
C GLN A 33 0.95 5.37 -3.13
N ILE A 34 0.00 4.46 -3.39
CA ILE A 34 -0.20 3.94 -4.74
C ILE A 34 -0.73 5.04 -5.67
N GLY A 35 -1.63 5.89 -5.18
CA GLY A 35 -2.12 7.06 -5.92
C GLY A 35 -1.01 8.06 -6.24
N ASP A 36 -0.08 8.30 -5.30
CA ASP A 36 1.09 9.15 -5.54
C ASP A 36 1.99 8.60 -6.65
N ARG A 37 2.24 7.29 -6.63
CA ARG A 37 3.01 6.60 -7.68
C ARG A 37 2.32 6.66 -9.04
N PHE A 38 0.99 6.49 -9.08
CA PHE A 38 0.23 6.61 -10.33
C PHE A 38 0.23 8.05 -10.86
N ARG A 39 0.04 9.06 -10.01
CA ARG A 39 0.16 10.46 -10.43
C ARG A 39 1.54 10.76 -11.00
N TRP A 40 2.60 10.27 -10.35
CA TRP A 40 3.95 10.38 -10.89
C TRP A 40 4.07 9.68 -12.25
N TRP A 41 3.62 8.43 -12.35
CA TRP A 41 3.68 7.64 -13.58
C TRP A 41 2.97 8.32 -14.74
N ASP A 42 1.73 8.76 -14.54
CA ASP A 42 0.89 9.37 -15.57
C ASP A 42 1.47 10.74 -16.02
N ARG A 43 2.01 11.54 -15.07
CA ARG A 43 2.58 12.88 -15.37
C ARG A 43 3.98 12.84 -15.98
N ASN A 44 4.82 11.88 -15.59
CA ASN A 44 6.22 11.79 -16.03
C ASN A 44 6.39 10.88 -17.26
N ARG A 45 5.34 10.17 -17.70
CA ARG A 45 5.34 9.35 -18.93
C ARG A 45 4.34 9.81 -19.98
N THR A 46 3.90 11.07 -19.99
CA THR A 46 3.10 11.54 -21.13
C THR A 46 3.94 11.43 -22.40
N ASN A 47 3.54 10.49 -23.26
CA ASN A 47 3.90 10.31 -24.67
C ASN A 47 2.84 9.35 -25.24
N TYR A 48 1.79 9.89 -25.85
CA TYR A 48 1.11 9.13 -26.91
C TYR A 48 1.89 9.45 -28.19
N VAL A 49 2.59 8.46 -28.74
CA VAL A 49 3.06 8.51 -30.12
C VAL A 49 1.87 8.09 -30.97
N ILE A 50 1.25 9.03 -31.68
CA ILE A 50 0.37 8.72 -32.81
C ILE A 50 1.28 8.67 -34.03
N PRO A 51 1.43 7.52 -34.72
CA PRO A 51 2.23 7.49 -35.94
C PRO A 51 1.46 8.26 -37.02
N SER A 52 1.94 9.45 -37.35
CA SER A 52 1.48 10.22 -38.51
C SER A 52 2.71 10.65 -39.33
N GLY A 53 3.26 9.72 -40.12
CA GLY A 53 4.38 9.97 -41.02
C GLY A 53 5.78 9.65 -40.46
N GLU A 54 6.80 10.35 -40.96
CA GLU A 54 8.24 10.01 -40.80
C GLU A 54 8.88 10.38 -39.44
N PHE A 55 8.16 11.04 -38.53
CA PHE A 55 8.72 11.47 -37.24
C PHE A 55 7.83 11.11 -36.05
N CYS A 56 8.46 10.67 -34.95
CA CYS A 56 7.82 10.44 -33.65
C CYS A 56 8.02 11.68 -32.75
N CYS A 57 6.96 12.42 -32.45
CA CYS A 57 7.02 13.52 -31.49
C CYS A 57 6.96 12.97 -30.05
N ILE A 58 8.01 13.18 -29.26
CA ILE A 58 7.98 12.99 -27.80
C ILE A 58 7.51 14.30 -27.18
N SER A 59 6.24 14.37 -26.78
CA SER A 59 5.72 15.49 -26.00
C SER A 59 5.49 15.07 -24.55
N CYS A 60 6.50 15.28 -23.70
CA CYS A 60 6.26 15.35 -22.26
C CYS A 60 5.44 16.62 -22.00
N SER A 61 4.34 16.49 -21.25
CA SER A 61 3.45 17.61 -20.95
C SER A 61 4.05 18.65 -19.99
N LEU A 62 5.19 18.34 -19.37
CA LEU A 62 5.90 19.18 -18.42
C LEU A 62 7.33 19.45 -18.89
N PRO A 63 7.88 20.67 -18.72
CA PRO A 63 9.28 20.95 -18.97
C PRO A 63 10.17 20.09 -18.05
N PRO A 64 11.40 19.73 -18.46
CA PRO A 64 12.29 18.86 -17.69
C PRO A 64 12.54 19.30 -16.23
N LEU A 65 12.46 20.60 -15.95
CA LEU A 65 12.66 21.18 -14.63
C LEU A 65 11.48 20.90 -13.66
N GLU A 66 10.32 20.52 -14.17
CA GLU A 66 9.11 20.19 -13.39
C GLU A 66 8.92 18.68 -13.19
N LEU A 67 9.83 17.85 -13.74
CA LEU A 67 9.80 16.40 -13.54
C LEU A 67 10.13 16.06 -12.09
N ARG A 68 9.16 15.44 -11.41
CA ARG A 68 9.32 15.01 -10.03
C ARG A 68 10.08 13.69 -9.97
N ASP A 69 10.96 13.56 -8.99
CA ASP A 69 11.62 12.29 -8.66
C ASP A 69 10.62 11.15 -8.44
N LYS A 70 11.02 9.95 -8.89
CA LYS A 70 10.21 8.74 -8.72
C LYS A 70 9.93 8.48 -7.24
N PRO A 71 8.66 8.36 -6.82
CA PRO A 71 8.32 7.98 -5.45
C PRO A 71 8.75 6.52 -5.19
N THR A 72 9.90 6.35 -4.54
CA THR A 72 10.46 5.08 -4.11
C THR A 72 9.90 4.64 -2.75
N PHE A 73 10.15 3.38 -2.37
CA PHE A 73 9.86 2.90 -1.01
C PHE A 73 10.49 3.80 0.06
N TYR A 74 11.76 4.19 -0.11
CA TYR A 74 12.48 5.00 0.86
C TYR A 74 11.92 6.42 0.96
N SER A 75 11.61 7.06 -0.18
CA SER A 75 11.02 8.41 -0.19
C SER A 75 9.67 8.46 0.53
N GLN A 76 8.78 7.50 0.29
CA GLN A 76 7.47 7.43 0.92
C GLN A 76 7.58 7.02 2.40
N LYS A 77 8.52 6.12 2.74
CA LYS A 77 8.83 5.76 4.13
C LYS A 77 9.31 6.97 4.94
N LYS A 78 10.07 7.88 4.34
CA LYS A 78 10.59 9.10 4.99
C LYS A 78 9.48 10.06 5.44
N LEU A 79 8.26 9.94 4.90
CA LEU A 79 7.10 10.75 5.29
C LEU A 79 6.44 10.26 6.60
N LEU A 80 6.73 9.03 7.05
CA LEU A 80 6.09 8.43 8.22
C LEU A 80 6.31 9.22 9.52
N PRO A 81 7.52 9.72 9.84
CA PRO A 81 7.73 10.52 11.05
C PRO A 81 6.85 11.76 11.09
N GLU A 82 6.72 12.48 9.96
CA GLU A 82 5.85 13.66 9.86
C GLU A 82 4.38 13.27 9.99
N LYS A 83 3.95 12.19 9.30
CA LYS A 83 2.58 11.68 9.37
C LYS A 83 2.16 11.23 10.77
N LYS A 84 3.10 10.86 11.63
CA LYS A 84 2.84 10.44 13.02
C LYS A 84 2.73 11.59 14.01
N LYS A 85 3.10 12.82 13.63
CA LYS A 85 3.01 13.99 14.53
C LYS A 85 1.57 14.46 14.70
N ASP A 86 0.83 14.53 13.59
CA ASP A 86 -0.51 15.12 13.54
C ASP A 86 -1.55 14.17 12.94
N LEU A 87 -2.82 14.44 13.26
CA LEU A 87 -3.95 13.75 12.65
C LEU A 87 -4.03 14.06 11.15
N THR A 88 -4.22 13.01 10.34
CA THR A 88 -4.40 13.15 8.89
C THR A 88 -5.87 13.15 8.53
N ILE A 89 -6.35 14.24 7.94
CA ILE A 89 -7.73 14.35 7.43
C ILE A 89 -7.86 13.60 6.09
N VAL A 90 -8.84 12.70 6.02
CA VAL A 90 -9.23 12.03 4.78
C VAL A 90 -10.18 12.94 4.01
N LYS A 91 -9.67 13.60 2.96
CA LYS A 91 -10.41 14.61 2.18
C LYS A 91 -11.83 14.21 1.75
N HIS A 92 -12.03 12.95 1.35
CA HIS A 92 -13.32 12.51 0.81
C HIS A 92 -14.36 12.13 1.88
N SER A 93 -13.93 11.80 3.10
CA SER A 93 -14.83 11.35 4.18
C SER A 93 -14.84 12.29 5.39
N GLY A 94 -13.91 13.25 5.47
CA GLY A 94 -13.71 14.09 6.66
C GLY A 94 -13.13 13.35 7.87
N GLU A 95 -12.85 12.05 7.73
CA GLU A 95 -12.36 11.20 8.82
C GLU A 95 -10.94 11.63 9.25
N LEU A 96 -10.71 11.69 10.56
CA LEU A 96 -9.41 11.95 11.16
C LEU A 96 -8.70 10.63 11.43
N LEU A 97 -7.54 10.43 10.81
CA LEU A 97 -6.71 9.24 10.99
C LEU A 97 -5.48 9.56 11.81
N ASP A 98 -5.30 8.83 12.90
CA ASP A 98 -4.08 8.86 13.70
C ASP A 98 -3.12 7.76 13.23
N PHE A 99 -1.92 8.16 12.78
CA PHE A 99 -0.86 7.22 12.40
C PHE A 99 -0.03 6.74 13.60
N SER A 100 -0.07 7.45 14.72
CA SER A 100 0.72 7.15 15.91
C SER A 100 0.30 5.82 16.55
N ILE A 101 -0.99 5.48 16.49
CA ILE A 101 -1.57 4.25 17.05
C ILE A 101 -1.03 2.99 16.39
N VAL A 102 -0.55 3.08 15.15
CA VAL A 102 -0.09 1.93 14.37
C VAL A 102 1.42 1.72 14.57
N PRO A 103 1.87 0.49 14.87
CA PRO A 103 3.28 0.18 14.95
C PRO A 103 4.02 0.57 13.66
N SER A 104 5.20 1.17 13.81
CA SER A 104 5.99 1.67 12.66
C SER A 104 6.34 0.56 11.67
N GLN A 105 6.48 -0.68 12.13
CA GLN A 105 6.90 -1.82 11.33
C GLN A 105 5.76 -2.28 10.42
N THR A 106 4.53 -2.24 10.94
CA THR A 106 3.29 -2.46 10.18
C THR A 106 3.16 -1.44 9.04
N LEU A 107 3.36 -0.15 9.33
CA LEU A 107 3.29 0.90 8.30
C LEU A 107 4.39 0.76 7.23
N GLN A 108 5.58 0.34 7.63
CA GLN A 108 6.67 0.03 6.69
C GLN A 108 6.35 -1.18 5.81
N ASP A 109 5.72 -2.22 6.34
CA ASP A 109 5.27 -3.37 5.57
C ASP A 109 4.22 -2.97 4.51
N VAL A 110 3.29 -2.08 4.87
CA VAL A 110 2.34 -1.48 3.92
C VAL A 110 3.08 -0.81 2.76
N SER A 111 4.10 0.02 3.04
CA SER A 111 4.92 0.65 1.99
C SER A 111 5.66 -0.38 1.12
N LYS A 112 6.13 -1.50 1.69
CA LYS A 112 6.73 -2.60 0.91
C LYS A 112 5.71 -3.25 -0.03
N ARG A 113 4.49 -3.50 0.46
CA ARG A 113 3.38 -4.06 -0.35
C ARG A 113 3.00 -3.13 -1.50
N VAL A 114 2.95 -1.83 -1.27
CA VAL A 114 2.71 -0.83 -2.34
C VAL A 114 3.79 -0.91 -3.41
N LYS A 115 5.07 -0.96 -3.01
CA LYS A 115 6.19 -1.14 -3.96
C LYS A 115 5.98 -2.38 -4.83
N LEU A 116 5.75 -3.54 -4.21
CA LEU A 116 5.57 -4.80 -4.94
C LEU A 116 4.37 -4.76 -5.88
N ALA A 117 3.23 -4.20 -5.43
CA ALA A 117 2.03 -4.09 -6.25
C ALA A 117 2.25 -3.18 -7.47
N PHE A 118 2.93 -2.05 -7.28
CA PHE A 118 3.25 -1.12 -8.36
C PHE A 118 4.26 -1.70 -9.35
N ASP A 119 5.31 -2.37 -8.86
CA ASP A 119 6.30 -3.03 -9.73
C ASP A 119 5.66 -4.13 -10.56
N ARG A 120 4.75 -4.92 -9.98
CA ARG A 120 3.96 -5.94 -10.72
C ARG A 120 3.06 -5.31 -11.78
N TYR A 121 2.42 -4.18 -11.47
CA TYR A 121 1.60 -3.46 -12.44
C TYR A 121 2.44 -2.98 -13.64
N ILE A 122 3.64 -2.45 -13.38
CA ILE A 122 4.56 -1.98 -14.43
C ILE A 122 5.08 -3.14 -15.27
N LYS A 123 5.48 -4.25 -14.64
CA LYS A 123 6.07 -5.42 -15.32
C LYS A 123 5.10 -6.03 -16.34
N GLY A 124 3.80 -6.04 -16.04
CA GLY A 124 2.80 -6.74 -16.87
C GLY A 124 2.89 -8.26 -16.74
N ASP A 125 2.00 -8.96 -17.46
CA ASP A 125 2.03 -10.40 -17.61
C ASP A 125 2.97 -10.83 -18.76
N ILE A 126 3.08 -12.15 -18.98
CA ILE A 126 3.88 -12.74 -20.05
C ILE A 126 3.42 -12.34 -21.46
N ASN A 127 2.16 -11.92 -21.61
CA ASN A 127 1.54 -11.50 -22.86
C ASN A 127 1.65 -9.97 -23.06
N GLY A 128 2.37 -9.27 -22.18
CA GLY A 128 2.49 -7.81 -22.20
C GLY A 128 1.25 -7.05 -21.69
N SER A 129 0.22 -7.77 -21.26
CA SER A 129 -1.00 -7.19 -20.72
C SER A 129 -0.81 -6.80 -19.26
N ARG A 130 -1.34 -5.64 -18.86
CA ARG A 130 -1.27 -5.18 -17.48
C ARG A 130 -2.52 -5.61 -16.71
N SER A 131 -2.31 -6.02 -15.46
CA SER A 131 -3.40 -6.19 -14.51
C SER A 131 -4.09 -4.86 -14.21
N GLY A 132 -5.33 -4.91 -13.71
CA GLY A 132 -6.04 -3.70 -13.28
C GLY A 132 -5.27 -2.93 -12.20
N LYS A 133 -5.46 -1.60 -12.15
CA LYS A 133 -4.75 -0.73 -11.19
C LYS A 133 -4.94 -1.24 -9.74
N PRO A 134 -3.86 -1.54 -9.00
CA PRO A 134 -3.95 -2.07 -7.65
C PRO A 134 -4.57 -1.04 -6.69
N ARG A 135 -5.44 -1.54 -5.81
CA ARG A 135 -6.05 -0.77 -4.72
C ARG A 135 -6.32 -1.68 -3.52
N PHE A 136 -6.19 -1.15 -2.31
CA PHE A 136 -6.60 -1.86 -1.12
C PHE A 136 -8.12 -1.75 -0.97
N LYS A 137 -8.84 -2.84 -1.27
CA LYS A 137 -10.30 -2.93 -1.15
C LYS A 137 -10.67 -3.31 0.29
N ASN A 138 -11.83 -2.84 0.75
CA ASN A 138 -12.36 -3.19 2.08
C ASN A 138 -12.70 -4.69 2.24
N ARG A 139 -12.78 -5.44 1.12
CA ARG A 139 -13.02 -6.89 1.13
C ARG A 139 -11.86 -7.71 1.72
N TYR A 140 -10.60 -7.27 1.56
CA TYR A 140 -9.43 -8.05 2.00
C TYR A 140 -8.81 -7.42 3.25
N ARG A 141 -8.83 -8.13 4.38
CA ARG A 141 -8.41 -7.61 5.68
C ARG A 141 -7.04 -8.15 6.12
N THR A 142 -6.03 -8.03 5.26
CA THR A 142 -4.68 -8.54 5.58
C THR A 142 -3.78 -7.43 6.13
N LEU A 143 -3.28 -7.64 7.35
CA LEU A 143 -2.36 -6.77 8.06
C LEU A 143 -1.22 -7.60 8.64
N LYS A 144 0.02 -7.21 8.40
CA LYS A 144 1.18 -7.82 9.05
C LYS A 144 1.47 -7.09 10.34
N ILE A 145 1.54 -7.83 11.44
CA ILE A 145 1.81 -7.30 12.77
C ILE A 145 2.95 -8.13 13.36
N GLU A 146 3.91 -7.46 14.01
CA GLU A 146 4.98 -8.14 14.72
C GLU A 146 4.50 -8.57 16.12
N ALA A 147 5.00 -9.71 16.61
CA ALA A 147 4.48 -10.39 17.80
C ALA A 147 4.48 -9.52 19.08
N GLN A 148 5.33 -8.50 19.15
CA GLN A 148 5.43 -7.61 20.31
C GLN A 148 4.28 -6.60 20.41
N ALA A 149 3.52 -6.40 19.33
CA ALA A 149 2.54 -5.30 19.28
C ALA A 149 1.22 -5.61 20.00
N ILE A 150 0.82 -6.89 20.13
CA ILE A 150 -0.46 -7.29 20.75
C ILE A 150 -0.29 -8.61 21.50
N LYS A 151 -0.71 -8.63 22.77
CA LYS A 151 -0.80 -9.87 23.57
C LYS A 151 -2.15 -10.55 23.33
N ILE A 152 -2.15 -11.74 22.76
CA ILE A 152 -3.36 -12.52 22.48
C ILE A 152 -3.44 -13.67 23.49
N LYS A 153 -4.57 -13.80 24.19
CA LYS A 153 -4.75 -14.83 25.23
C LYS A 153 -4.97 -16.23 24.65
N ARG A 154 -5.67 -16.34 23.52
CA ARG A 154 -6.02 -17.62 22.90
C ARG A 154 -5.54 -17.69 21.46
N ILE A 155 -4.64 -18.63 21.21
CA ILE A 155 -4.08 -18.95 19.88
C ILE A 155 -4.21 -20.45 19.68
N GLU A 156 -4.77 -20.86 18.55
CA GLU A 156 -4.94 -22.26 18.17
C GLU A 156 -4.22 -22.52 16.85
N LYS A 157 -3.55 -23.66 16.72
CA LYS A 157 -2.92 -24.07 15.47
C LYS A 157 -4.02 -24.62 14.54
N ILE A 158 -4.17 -24.04 13.36
CA ILE A 158 -5.21 -24.46 12.39
C ILE A 158 -4.71 -25.65 11.53
N GLY A 159 -3.39 -25.88 11.47
CA GLY A 159 -2.78 -26.88 10.59
C GLY A 159 -2.24 -26.25 9.29
N PHE A 160 -1.92 -27.09 8.29
CA PHE A 160 -1.33 -26.68 7.00
C PHE A 160 -2.40 -26.32 5.97
N ILE A 161 -3.22 -25.28 6.18
CA ILE A 161 -4.16 -24.81 5.15
C ILE A 161 -4.24 -23.28 5.18
N PHE A 162 -3.91 -22.66 4.04
CA PHE A 162 -4.07 -21.24 3.75
C PHE A 162 -5.49 -20.76 4.05
N LEU A 163 -5.65 -19.76 4.92
CA LEU A 163 -6.94 -19.14 5.19
C LEU A 163 -6.84 -17.61 5.24
N PHE A 164 -7.55 -16.97 4.31
CA PHE A 164 -7.83 -15.54 4.27
C PHE A 164 -8.75 -15.14 5.45
N LEU A 165 -8.47 -13.99 6.05
CA LEU A 165 -9.38 -13.33 7.01
C LEU A 165 -10.70 -12.94 6.31
N ASN A 166 -11.81 -13.56 6.72
CA ASN A 166 -13.18 -13.06 6.51
C ASN A 166 -13.46 -11.90 7.48
#